data_AF-A0A8B6GP00-F1
#
_entry.id   AF-A0A8B6GP00-F1
#
_cell.length_a   1.000
_cell.length_b   1.000
_cell.length_c   1.000
_cell.angle_alpha   90.00
_cell.angle_beta   90.00
_cell.angle_gamma   90.00
#
_symmetry.space_group_name_H-M   'P 1'
#
loop_
_entity.id
_entity.type
_entity.pdbx_description
1 polymer ?
#
loop_
_entity_poly.entity_id
_entity_poly.type
_entity_poly.pdbx_seq_one_letter_code
_entity_poly.pdbx_strand_id
1 'polypeptide(L)'
;MIALLHLCVLALVSYNQVVTAVDVAITGTAHFDLAGSEFAQYVDQKIEQLRQFRYEGYIGCFIDRPNRHLKQHKSNSNDMNLEKCRSLCINFEYLGLQNSDQCFCGNNLNNNNYPRVPDTQCSKKCKGENTRMCGASWRNSIYRVKP
;
A
#
# COMPACT_ATOMS: atom_id res chain seq x y z
N MET A 1 18.10 -9.03 48.12
CA MET A 1 17.23 -10.11 47.60
C MET A 1 15.75 -9.72 47.43
N ILE A 2 15.30 -8.53 47.86
CA ILE A 2 13.86 -8.15 47.80
C ILE A 2 13.47 -7.48 46.45
N ALA A 3 14.41 -6.82 45.75
CA ALA A 3 14.13 -6.11 44.49
C ALA A 3 13.86 -7.04 43.27
N LEU A 4 14.37 -8.28 43.30
CA LEU A 4 14.15 -9.26 42.22
C LEU A 4 12.78 -9.97 42.32
N LEU A 5 12.14 -9.96 43.49
CA LEU A 5 10.76 -10.49 43.64
C LEU A 5 9.70 -9.52 43.10
N HIS A 6 9.93 -8.21 43.16
CA HIS A 6 8.93 -7.23 42.71
C HIS A 6 8.76 -7.17 41.19
N LEU A 7 9.83 -7.36 40.43
CA LEU A 7 9.76 -7.43 38.97
C LEU A 7 9.07 -8.71 38.47
N CYS A 8 9.14 -9.80 39.24
CA CYS A 8 8.47 -11.06 38.91
C CYS A 8 6.95 -10.98 39.15
N VAL A 9 6.51 -10.28 40.21
CA VAL A 9 5.08 -10.05 40.49
C VAL A 9 4.43 -9.17 39.42
N LEU A 10 5.13 -8.14 38.91
CA LEU A 10 4.63 -7.31 37.81
C LEU A 10 4.56 -8.07 36.47
N ALA A 11 5.49 -8.99 36.21
CA ALA A 11 5.47 -9.84 35.02
C ALA A 11 4.41 -10.96 35.08
N LEU A 12 4.09 -11.46 36.28
CA LEU A 12 3.02 -12.45 36.48
C LEU A 12 1.63 -11.79 36.46
N VAL A 13 1.50 -10.54 36.93
CA VAL A 13 0.25 -9.77 36.84
C VAL A 13 -0.04 -9.38 35.39
N SER A 14 0.97 -9.09 34.55
CA SER A 14 0.74 -8.84 33.11
C SER A 14 0.34 -10.11 32.34
N TYR A 15 0.90 -11.27 32.69
CA TYR A 15 0.50 -12.54 32.08
C TYR A 15 -0.93 -12.93 32.46
N ASN A 16 -1.33 -12.79 33.74
CA ASN A 16 -2.70 -13.11 34.17
C ASN A 16 -3.76 -12.14 33.61
N GLN A 17 -3.45 -10.85 33.42
CA GLN A 17 -4.34 -9.91 32.74
C GLN A 17 -4.53 -10.26 31.25
N VAL A 18 -3.48 -10.78 30.60
CA VAL A 18 -3.56 -11.27 29.21
C VAL A 18 -4.37 -12.57 29.11
N VAL A 19 -4.16 -13.53 30.03
CA VAL A 19 -4.90 -14.81 30.03
C VAL A 19 -6.39 -14.58 30.33
N THR A 20 -6.70 -13.75 31.32
CA THR A 20 -8.11 -13.37 31.61
C THR A 20 -8.77 -12.60 30.48
N ALA A 21 -8.04 -11.73 29.77
CA ALA A 21 -8.57 -11.04 28.59
C ALA A 21 -8.85 -12.01 27.42
N VAL A 22 -8.05 -13.06 27.25
CA VAL A 22 -8.24 -14.10 26.23
C VAL A 22 -9.44 -15.00 26.58
N ASP A 23 -9.62 -15.38 27.85
CA ASP A 23 -10.77 -16.19 28.30
C ASP A 23 -12.11 -15.42 28.19
N VAL A 24 -12.10 -14.11 28.41
CA VAL A 24 -13.26 -13.23 28.21
C VAL A 24 -13.57 -13.05 26.71
N ALA A 25 -12.56 -13.05 25.84
CA ALA A 25 -12.76 -12.96 24.39
C ALA A 25 -13.40 -14.22 23.78
N ILE A 26 -13.21 -15.40 24.39
CA ILE A 26 -13.76 -16.69 23.91
C ILE A 26 -15.24 -16.88 24.31
N THR A 27 -15.70 -16.22 25.38
CA THR A 27 -17.04 -16.45 25.96
C THR A 27 -18.13 -15.51 25.45
N GLY A 28 -17.82 -14.56 24.56
CA GLY A 28 -18.81 -13.91 23.70
C GLY A 28 -19.80 -12.95 24.37
N THR A 29 -19.55 -12.47 25.60
CA THR A 29 -20.45 -11.51 26.27
C THR A 29 -19.70 -10.32 26.85
N ALA A 30 -19.25 -9.41 25.98
CA ALA A 30 -19.16 -7.99 26.30
C ALA A 30 -18.93 -7.19 25.01
N HIS A 31 -19.90 -6.35 24.65
CA HIS A 31 -19.62 -5.17 23.83
C HIS A 31 -18.79 -4.22 24.70
N PHE A 32 -17.48 -4.45 24.79
CA PHE A 32 -16.56 -3.39 25.20
C PHE A 32 -16.46 -2.43 24.03
N ASP A 33 -16.99 -1.22 24.19
CA ASP A 33 -16.64 -0.11 23.32
C ASP A 33 -15.13 0.14 23.49
N LEU A 34 -14.34 -0.54 22.64
CA LEU A 34 -12.89 -0.36 22.52
C LEU A 34 -12.52 0.96 21.85
N ALA A 35 -13.52 1.78 21.50
CA ALA A 35 -13.36 3.14 21.01
C ALA A 35 -12.70 4.00 22.11
N GLY A 36 -11.36 4.00 22.13
CA GLY A 36 -10.55 4.77 23.07
C GLY A 36 -9.41 4.02 23.75
N SER A 37 -9.23 2.71 23.54
CA SER A 37 -8.02 2.01 24.05
C SER A 37 -6.77 2.47 23.29
N GLU A 38 -5.61 2.52 23.95
CA GLU A 38 -4.32 2.81 23.30
C GLU A 38 -4.04 1.84 22.14
N PHE A 39 -4.49 0.59 22.27
CA PHE A 39 -4.43 -0.40 21.20
C PHE A 39 -5.31 -0.03 20.00
N ALA A 40 -6.55 0.40 20.23
CA ALA A 40 -7.43 0.89 19.16
C ALA A 40 -6.86 2.14 18.48
N GLN A 41 -6.32 3.09 19.25
CA GLN A 41 -5.64 4.27 18.69
C GLN A 41 -4.40 3.90 17.85
N TYR A 42 -3.60 2.93 18.29
CA TYR A 42 -2.46 2.43 17.53
C TYR A 42 -2.90 1.77 16.21
N VAL A 43 -3.95 0.96 16.25
CA VAL A 43 -4.53 0.31 15.07
C VAL A 43 -5.12 1.36 14.11
N ASP A 44 -5.82 2.38 14.60
CA ASP A 44 -6.37 3.47 13.79
C ASP A 44 -5.26 4.31 13.13
N GLN A 45 -4.20 4.64 13.87
CA GLN A 45 -3.02 5.31 13.32
C GLN A 45 -2.34 4.48 12.22
N LYS A 46 -2.19 3.17 12.43
CA LYS A 46 -1.64 2.24 11.43
C LYS A 46 -2.56 2.12 10.22
N ILE A 47 -3.88 2.06 10.41
CA ILE A 47 -4.86 2.01 9.33
C ILE A 47 -4.80 3.30 8.51
N GLU A 48 -4.67 4.46 9.15
CA GLU A 48 -4.56 5.74 8.45
C GLU A 48 -3.22 5.88 7.71
N GLN A 49 -2.12 5.38 8.28
CA GLN A 49 -0.85 5.24 7.55
C GLN A 49 -0.99 4.31 6.34
N LEU A 50 -1.67 3.16 6.48
CA LEU A 50 -1.95 2.24 5.37
C LEU A 50 -2.94 2.81 4.34
N ARG A 51 -3.84 3.69 4.76
CA ARG A 51 -4.70 4.48 3.86
C ARG A 51 -3.90 5.50 3.11
N GLN A 52 -3.03 6.26 3.76
CA GLN A 52 -2.07 7.18 3.11
C GLN A 52 -1.21 6.48 2.05
N PHE A 53 -0.67 5.29 2.36
CA PHE A 53 0.06 4.47 1.38
C PHE A 53 -0.80 3.98 0.19
N ARG A 54 -2.12 3.83 0.37
CA ARG A 54 -3.07 3.52 -0.73
C ARG A 54 -3.70 4.78 -1.36
N TYR A 55 -3.60 5.93 -0.71
CA TYR A 55 -4.19 7.21 -1.12
C TYR A 55 -3.37 7.90 -2.21
N GLU A 56 -2.23 7.35 -2.62
CA GLU A 56 -1.46 7.84 -3.77
C GLU A 56 -2.16 7.63 -5.14
N GLY A 57 -3.45 7.25 -5.13
CA GLY A 57 -4.25 7.06 -6.33
C GLY A 57 -3.93 5.78 -7.08
N TYR A 58 -3.32 4.76 -6.43
CA TYR A 58 -3.06 3.48 -7.08
C TYR A 58 -4.36 2.83 -7.53
N ILE A 59 -4.47 2.59 -8.83
CA ILE A 59 -5.63 1.94 -9.42
C ILE A 59 -5.37 0.45 -9.42
N GLY A 60 -4.26 -0.03 -9.99
CA GLY A 60 -3.99 -1.45 -10.13
C GLY A 60 -2.91 -1.81 -11.14
N CYS A 61 -2.66 -3.11 -11.30
CA CYS A 61 -1.82 -3.67 -12.33
C CYS A 61 -2.62 -4.03 -13.59
N PHE A 62 -2.17 -3.57 -14.76
CA PHE A 62 -2.87 -3.79 -16.03
C PHE A 62 -1.94 -4.31 -17.11
N ILE A 63 -2.47 -5.12 -18.03
CA ILE A 63 -1.74 -5.55 -19.23
C ILE A 63 -1.43 -4.32 -20.10
N ASP A 64 -0.22 -4.29 -20.68
CA ASP A 64 0.12 -3.44 -21.82
C ASP A 64 0.34 -4.29 -23.08
N ARG A 65 0.18 -3.68 -24.25
CA ARG A 65 0.31 -4.34 -25.57
C ARG A 65 1.01 -3.40 -26.55
N PRO A 66 1.43 -3.86 -27.75
CA PRO A 66 2.11 -3.00 -28.73
C PRO A 66 1.38 -1.69 -29.05
N ASN A 67 0.04 -1.69 -29.08
CA ASN A 67 -0.76 -0.47 -29.30
C ASN A 67 -0.78 0.49 -28.09
N ARG A 68 -0.16 0.13 -26.97
CA ARG A 68 -0.08 0.87 -25.71
C ARG A 68 -1.41 1.12 -24.99
N HIS A 69 -1.48 0.74 -23.73
CA HIS A 69 -2.59 1.06 -22.85
C HIS A 69 -2.66 2.58 -22.66
N LEU A 70 -1.64 3.16 -22.03
CA LEU A 70 -1.47 4.60 -21.92
C LEU A 70 -0.60 5.10 -23.08
N LYS A 71 -1.18 5.96 -23.93
CA LYS A 71 -0.63 6.27 -25.26
C LYS A 71 0.62 7.15 -25.25
N GLN A 72 0.83 7.92 -24.19
CA GLN A 72 1.87 8.93 -24.14
C GLN A 72 3.06 8.44 -23.33
N HIS A 73 4.09 7.90 -23.99
CA HIS A 73 5.38 7.64 -23.34
C HIS A 73 6.06 8.98 -23.04
N LYS A 74 6.54 9.16 -21.80
CA LYS A 74 7.18 10.40 -21.37
C LYS A 74 8.68 10.27 -21.15
N SER A 75 9.14 9.14 -20.63
CA SER A 75 10.55 8.97 -20.24
C SER A 75 10.88 7.51 -19.94
N ASN A 76 12.16 7.16 -20.12
CA ASN A 76 12.83 6.07 -19.43
C ASN A 76 13.92 6.68 -18.55
N SER A 77 13.94 6.40 -17.25
CA SER A 77 14.83 7.08 -16.31
C SER A 77 15.38 6.18 -15.22
N ASN A 78 16.67 6.32 -14.89
CA ASN A 78 17.32 5.52 -13.84
C ASN A 78 16.94 5.95 -12.41
N ASP A 79 16.30 7.10 -12.27
CA ASP A 79 15.70 7.63 -11.04
C ASP A 79 14.16 7.65 -11.13
N MET A 80 13.55 6.82 -11.98
CA MET A 80 12.09 6.77 -12.12
C MET A 80 11.43 6.39 -10.80
N ASN A 81 10.41 7.15 -10.42
CA ASN A 81 9.54 6.93 -9.27
C ASN A 81 8.14 7.51 -9.56
N LEU A 82 7.19 7.32 -8.62
CA LEU A 82 5.82 7.78 -8.83
C LEU A 82 5.72 9.29 -9.01
N GLU A 83 6.35 10.08 -8.14
CA GLU A 83 6.26 11.55 -8.19
C GLU A 83 6.86 12.13 -9.47
N LYS A 84 7.97 11.55 -9.93
CA LYS A 84 8.58 11.91 -11.20
C LYS A 84 7.63 11.65 -12.35
N CYS A 85 7.03 10.46 -12.42
CA CYS A 85 6.06 10.17 -13.48
C CYS A 85 4.79 11.03 -13.36
N ARG A 86 4.33 11.30 -12.13
CA ARG A 86 3.16 12.15 -11.87
C ARG A 86 3.39 13.58 -12.36
N SER A 87 4.55 14.16 -12.12
CA SER A 87 4.89 15.50 -12.64
C SER A 87 4.93 15.54 -14.18
N LEU A 88 5.47 14.50 -14.82
CA LEU A 88 5.47 14.36 -16.29
C LEU A 88 4.04 14.18 -16.87
N CYS A 89 3.12 13.65 -16.06
CA CYS A 89 1.75 13.37 -16.43
C CYS A 89 0.72 14.38 -15.88
N ILE A 90 1.14 15.55 -15.36
CA ILE A 90 0.25 16.47 -14.62
C ILE A 90 -1.03 16.91 -15.37
N ASN A 91 -0.99 16.90 -16.70
CA ASN A 91 -2.10 17.26 -17.60
C ASN A 91 -2.92 16.05 -18.09
N PHE A 92 -2.72 14.87 -17.50
CA PHE A 92 -3.43 13.64 -17.82
C PHE A 92 -4.22 13.15 -16.60
N GLU A 93 -5.21 12.28 -16.84
CA GLU A 93 -5.98 11.67 -15.76
C GLU A 93 -5.22 10.51 -15.09
N TYR A 94 -4.47 9.75 -15.90
CA TYR A 94 -3.76 8.55 -15.47
C TYR A 94 -2.29 8.58 -15.85
N LEU A 95 -1.48 7.99 -14.98
CA LEU A 95 -0.09 7.63 -15.25
C LEU A 95 0.09 6.13 -15.10
N GLY A 96 1.10 5.59 -15.77
CA GLY A 96 1.49 4.19 -15.72
C GLY A 96 3.00 4.07 -15.61
N LEU A 97 3.45 3.34 -14.60
CA LEU A 97 4.84 2.95 -14.42
C LEU A 97 5.02 1.55 -15.02
N GLN A 98 5.99 1.40 -15.92
CA GLN A 98 6.28 0.14 -16.60
C GLN A 98 7.76 -0.21 -16.49
N ASN A 99 8.04 -1.51 -16.33
CA ASN A 99 9.37 -2.09 -16.40
C ASN A 99 10.46 -1.37 -15.56
N SER A 100 10.14 -0.95 -14.34
CA SER A 100 11.02 -0.23 -13.40
C SER A 100 11.37 1.22 -13.73
N ASP A 101 11.43 1.59 -15.02
CA ASP A 101 12.05 2.85 -15.43
C ASP A 101 11.23 3.69 -16.40
N GLN A 102 10.10 3.18 -16.88
CA GLN A 102 9.31 3.84 -17.92
C GLN A 102 8.09 4.55 -17.32
N CYS A 103 7.77 5.70 -17.88
CA CYS A 103 6.60 6.49 -17.54
C CYS A 103 5.71 6.68 -18.76
N PHE A 104 4.42 6.39 -18.59
CA PHE A 104 3.37 6.59 -19.58
C PHE A 104 2.22 7.40 -19.00
N CYS A 105 1.53 8.19 -19.83
CA CYS A 105 0.33 8.93 -19.46
C CYS A 105 -0.84 8.64 -20.41
N GLY A 106 -2.05 8.84 -19.93
CA GLY A 106 -3.26 8.76 -20.75
C GLY A 106 -4.50 9.21 -20.00
N ASN A 107 -5.60 9.36 -20.73
CA ASN A 107 -6.89 9.81 -20.19
C ASN A 107 -7.97 8.72 -20.24
N ASN A 108 -7.62 7.49 -20.67
CA ASN A 108 -8.56 6.39 -20.79
C ASN A 108 -7.83 5.07 -20.54
N LEU A 109 -8.41 4.21 -19.70
CA LEU A 109 -7.87 2.89 -19.40
C LEU A 109 -8.33 1.81 -20.38
N ASN A 110 -9.50 1.94 -21.01
CA ASN A 110 -10.07 0.95 -21.93
C ASN A 110 -9.91 -0.50 -21.41
N ASN A 111 -10.45 -0.75 -20.20
CA ASN A 111 -10.23 -1.98 -19.44
C ASN A 111 -10.61 -3.27 -20.21
N ASN A 112 -11.48 -3.18 -21.21
CA ASN A 112 -11.83 -4.32 -22.06
C ASN A 112 -10.64 -4.80 -22.92
N ASN A 113 -9.85 -3.87 -23.44
CA ASN A 113 -8.65 -4.18 -24.25
C ASN A 113 -7.39 -4.38 -23.39
N TYR A 114 -7.37 -3.77 -22.21
CA TYR A 114 -6.27 -3.81 -21.27
C TYR A 114 -6.78 -4.20 -19.88
N PRO A 115 -7.08 -5.49 -19.65
CA PRO A 115 -7.67 -5.93 -18.41
C PRO A 115 -6.70 -5.78 -17.24
N ARG A 116 -7.28 -5.54 -16.06
CA ARG A 116 -6.58 -5.63 -14.79
C ARG A 116 -6.11 -7.07 -14.58
N VAL A 117 -4.92 -7.21 -14.00
CA VAL A 117 -4.32 -8.49 -13.59
C VAL A 117 -3.90 -8.43 -12.11
N PRO A 118 -3.59 -9.56 -11.46
CA PRO A 118 -3.07 -9.55 -10.09
C PRO A 118 -1.85 -8.62 -9.95
N ASP A 119 -1.79 -7.88 -8.84
CA ASP A 119 -0.70 -6.92 -8.57
C ASP A 119 0.68 -7.59 -8.52
N THR A 120 0.74 -8.90 -8.26
CA THR A 120 1.96 -9.70 -8.33
C THR A 120 2.61 -9.74 -9.72
N GLN A 121 1.87 -9.40 -10.78
CA GLN A 121 2.44 -9.25 -12.13
C GLN A 121 3.12 -7.89 -12.35
N CYS A 122 2.89 -6.92 -11.47
CA CYS A 122 3.59 -5.64 -11.44
C CYS A 122 4.62 -5.64 -10.32
N SER A 123 5.54 -6.63 -10.33
CA SER A 123 6.46 -6.90 -9.23
C SER A 123 7.82 -6.22 -9.33
N LYS A 124 8.07 -5.43 -10.38
CA LYS A 124 9.34 -4.73 -10.52
C LYS A 124 9.35 -3.47 -9.66
N LYS A 125 10.42 -3.28 -8.90
CA LYS A 125 10.66 -2.04 -8.16
C LYS A 125 11.02 -0.89 -9.10
N CYS A 126 10.66 0.33 -8.70
CA CYS A 126 11.08 1.54 -9.39
C CYS A 126 12.59 1.73 -9.28
N LYS A 127 13.27 2.13 -10.36
CA LYS A 127 14.73 2.34 -10.30
C LYS A 127 15.14 3.46 -9.33
N GLY A 128 14.34 4.52 -9.22
CA GLY A 128 14.55 5.63 -8.30
C GLY A 128 13.90 5.45 -6.94
N GLU A 129 13.15 4.36 -6.70
CA GLU A 129 12.44 4.13 -5.45
C GLU A 129 12.19 2.63 -5.19
N ASN A 130 13.05 1.99 -4.40
CA ASN A 130 13.01 0.54 -4.17
C ASN A 130 11.92 0.06 -3.20
N THR A 131 11.10 0.97 -2.69
CA THR A 131 9.94 0.70 -1.81
C THR A 131 8.65 0.54 -2.59
N ARG A 132 8.62 0.91 -3.88
CA ARG A 132 7.41 0.95 -4.70
C ARG A 132 7.51 0.10 -5.96
N MET A 133 6.36 -0.42 -6.39
CA MET A 133 6.24 -1.17 -7.62
C MET A 133 6.01 -0.25 -8.82
N CYS A 134 6.80 -0.47 -9.87
CA CYS A 134 6.83 0.23 -11.15
C CYS A 134 6.52 -0.74 -12.32
N GLY A 135 5.41 -1.47 -12.20
CA GLY A 135 4.95 -2.37 -13.24
C GLY A 135 5.82 -3.60 -13.43
N ALA A 136 5.84 -4.11 -14.66
CA ALA A 136 6.78 -5.12 -15.14
C ALA A 136 6.89 -5.03 -16.67
N SER A 137 7.56 -5.99 -17.32
CA SER A 137 7.54 -6.06 -18.79
C SER A 137 6.11 -6.21 -19.28
N TRP A 138 5.63 -5.26 -20.09
CA TRP A 138 4.25 -5.20 -20.58
C TRP A 138 3.17 -5.24 -19.48
N ARG A 139 3.49 -4.68 -18.31
CA ARG A 139 2.56 -4.49 -17.19
C ARG A 139 2.70 -3.09 -16.64
N ASN A 140 1.59 -2.38 -16.56
CA ASN A 140 1.53 -1.03 -16.02
C ASN A 140 0.99 -1.07 -14.59
N SER A 141 1.76 -0.54 -13.64
CA SER A 141 1.21 -0.07 -12.36
C SER A 141 0.57 1.29 -12.63
N ILE A 142 -0.77 1.36 -12.60
CA ILE A 142 -1.53 2.56 -12.97
C ILE A 142 -1.97 3.31 -11.73
N TYR A 143 -1.85 4.64 -11.80
CA TYR A 143 -2.28 5.58 -10.76
C TYR A 143 -3.11 6.71 -11.36
N ARG A 144 -4.02 7.30 -10.58
CA ARG A 144 -4.56 8.63 -10.87
C ARG A 144 -3.46 9.67 -10.68
N VAL A 145 -3.40 10.63 -11.59
CA VAL A 145 -2.44 11.74 -11.50
C VAL A 145 -2.81 12.67 -10.34
N LYS A 146 -4.11 12.98 -10.19
CA LYS A 146 -4.69 13.73 -9.06
C LYS A 146 -5.57 12.75 -8.27
N PRO A 147 -5.14 12.30 -7.07
CA PRO A 147 -5.88 11.34 -6.25
C PRO A 147 -7.28 11.83 -5.85
#